data_AF-A0ABD2W227-F1
#
_entry.id   AF-A0ABD2W227-F1
#
_cell.length_a   1.000
_cell.length_b   1.000
_cell.length_c   1.000
_cell.angle_alpha   90.00
_cell.angle_beta   90.00
_cell.angle_gamma   90.00
#
_symmetry.space_group_name_H-M   'P 1'
#
loop_
_entity.id
_entity.type
_entity.pdbx_description
1 polymer ?
#
loop_
_entity_poly.entity_id
_entity_poly.type
_entity_poly.pdbx_seq_one_letter_code
_entity_poly.pdbx_strand_id
1 'polypeptide(L)'
;MIGLMDSACMQLGKWSANDQALLLGLNAGDNADVSVKIEDVVSTLGLKWSPKTDELLFVPSLPLMASIVTKRGILSDVAKLFDPLGWLAPVIVTAKILLQDLWIEKVD
;
A
#
# COMPACT_ATOMS: atom_id res chain seq x y z
N MET A 1 19.36 -12.21 -14.01
CA MET A 1 19.37 -11.27 -12.87
C MET A 1 19.50 -12.00 -11.54
N ILE A 2 18.65 -13.00 -11.26
CA ILE A 2 18.76 -13.84 -10.05
C ILE A 2 20.14 -14.53 -9.95
N GLY A 3 20.62 -15.17 -11.02
CA GLY A 3 21.95 -15.79 -11.03
C GLY A 3 23.14 -14.82 -10.90
N LEU A 4 22.94 -13.52 -11.18
CA LEU A 4 23.99 -12.51 -10.96
C LEU A 4 24.08 -12.14 -9.47
N MET A 5 22.95 -12.02 -8.79
CA MET A 5 22.87 -11.73 -7.35
C MET A 5 23.41 -12.91 -6.53
N ASP A 6 23.10 -14.14 -6.95
CA ASP A 6 23.64 -15.36 -6.35
C ASP A 6 25.17 -15.43 -6.50
N SER A 7 25.70 -15.11 -7.70
CA SER A 7 27.15 -15.01 -7.91
C SER A 7 27.83 -13.91 -7.08
N ALA A 8 27.06 -12.92 -6.62
CA ALA A 8 27.51 -11.85 -5.74
C ALA A 8 27.30 -12.17 -4.24
N CYS A 9 26.90 -13.42 -3.91
CA CYS A 9 26.60 -13.87 -2.54
C CYS A 9 25.48 -13.07 -1.85
N MET A 10 24.57 -12.47 -2.64
CA MET A 10 23.42 -11.73 -2.15
C MET A 10 22.20 -12.66 -2.08
N GLN A 11 21.95 -13.25 -0.92
CA GLN A 11 20.78 -14.09 -0.68
C GLN A 11 19.49 -13.26 -0.65
N LEU A 12 18.54 -13.61 -1.51
CA LEU A 12 17.29 -12.88 -1.69
C LEU A 12 16.22 -13.46 -0.75
N GLY A 13 15.93 -12.77 0.36
CA GLY A 13 15.04 -13.29 1.42
C GLY A 13 13.58 -12.81 1.40
N LYS A 14 13.21 -11.78 0.63
CA LYS A 14 11.86 -11.19 0.64
C LYS A 14 11.49 -10.60 -0.72
N TRP A 15 11.18 -11.46 -1.69
CA TRP A 15 10.76 -11.04 -3.03
C TRP A 15 9.32 -11.44 -3.30
N SER A 16 8.60 -10.54 -3.95
CA SER A 16 7.26 -10.78 -4.49
C SER A 16 7.31 -10.48 -5.99
N ALA A 17 6.77 -11.38 -6.80
CA ALA A 17 6.81 -11.29 -8.25
C ALA A 17 5.42 -11.60 -8.82
N ASN A 18 5.11 -10.98 -9.97
CA ASN A 18 3.90 -11.25 -10.75
C ASN A 18 3.99 -12.58 -11.54
N ASP A 19 5.20 -13.09 -11.77
CA ASP A 19 5.43 -14.39 -12.40
C ASP A 19 5.80 -15.45 -11.35
N GLN A 20 4.95 -16.48 -11.26
CA GLN A 20 5.13 -17.60 -10.34
C GLN A 20 6.35 -18.47 -10.69
N ALA A 21 6.79 -18.50 -11.96
CA ALA A 21 7.99 -19.22 -12.37
C ALA A 21 9.27 -18.65 -11.72
N LEU A 22 9.29 -17.33 -11.47
CA LEU A 22 10.39 -16.66 -10.79
C LEU A 22 10.44 -17.00 -9.29
N LEU A 23 9.27 -17.23 -8.67
CA LEU A 23 9.18 -17.60 -7.26
C LEU A 23 9.58 -19.07 -7.03
N LEU A 24 9.30 -19.95 -7.98
CA LEU A 24 9.72 -21.36 -7.92
C LEU A 24 11.24 -21.53 -7.94
N GLY A 25 11.95 -20.69 -8.69
CA GLY A 25 13.42 -20.69 -8.74
C GLY A 25 14.09 -20.22 -7.45
N LEU A 26 13.39 -19.46 -6.60
CA LEU A 26 13.90 -18.97 -5.30
C LEU A 26 13.70 -19.99 -4.17
N ASN A 27 12.66 -20.81 -4.24
CA ASN A 27 12.32 -21.81 -3.21
C ASN A 27 13.21 -23.08 -3.24
N ALA A 28 14.06 -23.24 -4.26
CA ALA A 28 15.00 -24.35 -4.36
C ALA A 28 16.28 -24.14 -3.51
N GLY A 29 16.50 -22.93 -2.99
CA GLY A 29 17.60 -22.60 -2.09
C GLY A 29 17.19 -22.71 -0.63
N ASP A 30 17.83 -23.65 0.07
CA ASP A 30 17.73 -23.96 1.49
C ASP A 30 17.63 -22.71 2.40
N ASN A 31 16.43 -22.40 2.89
CA ASN A 31 16.14 -21.63 4.11
C ASN A 31 14.61 -21.59 4.32
N ALA A 32 14.12 -22.48 5.18
CA ALA A 32 12.72 -22.68 5.53
C ALA A 32 12.02 -21.48 6.24
N ASP A 33 12.60 -20.28 6.19
CA ASP A 33 12.05 -19.06 6.78
C ASP A 33 11.68 -17.99 5.72
N VAL A 34 12.04 -18.22 4.46
CA VAL A 34 11.56 -17.41 3.32
C VAL A 34 10.20 -17.98 2.91
N SER A 35 9.20 -17.79 3.77
CA SER A 35 7.81 -17.99 3.38
C SER A 35 7.45 -16.91 2.36
N VAL A 36 7.72 -17.19 1.07
CA VAL A 36 7.07 -16.50 -0.03
C VAL A 36 5.60 -16.85 0.10
N LYS A 37 4.87 -16.12 0.92
CA LYS A 37 3.43 -16.24 1.00
C LYS A 37 2.90 -15.75 -0.33
N ILE A 38 2.54 -16.72 -1.17
CA ILE A 38 1.97 -16.54 -2.51
C ILE A 38 0.64 -15.73 -2.44
N GLU A 39 0.14 -15.46 -1.24
CA GLU A 39 -1.08 -14.71 -0.95
C GLU A 39 -0.83 -13.35 -0.28
N ASP A 40 0.42 -13.00 0.01
CA ASP A 40 0.75 -11.78 0.73
C ASP A 40 0.61 -10.58 -0.18
N VAL A 41 -0.55 -9.93 -0.04
CA VAL A 41 -0.73 -8.56 -0.44
C VAL A 41 0.36 -7.71 0.22
N VAL A 42 1.31 -7.23 -0.57
CA VAL A 42 2.48 -6.50 -0.07
C VAL A 42 2.09 -5.05 0.18
N SER A 43 2.22 -4.58 1.42
CA SER A 43 2.06 -3.16 1.69
C SER A 43 3.30 -2.40 1.24
N THR A 44 3.19 -1.58 0.20
CA THR A 44 4.26 -0.69 -0.27
C THR A 44 3.73 0.73 -0.29
N LEU A 45 4.39 1.65 0.44
CA LEU A 45 4.03 3.08 0.45
C LEU A 45 2.57 3.40 0.85
N GLY A 46 1.92 2.55 1.64
CA GLY A 46 0.50 2.69 2.00
C GLY A 46 -0.48 2.09 1.00
N LEU A 47 0.01 1.59 -0.14
CA LEU A 47 -0.72 0.78 -1.10
C LEU A 47 -0.51 -0.70 -0.83
N LYS A 48 -1.45 -1.51 -1.30
CA LYS A 48 -1.46 -2.96 -1.22
C LYS A 48 -1.27 -3.51 -2.63
N TRP A 49 -0.17 -4.19 -2.92
CA TRP A 49 0.02 -4.82 -4.22
C TRP A 49 -0.43 -6.27 -4.19
N SER A 50 -1.26 -6.66 -5.16
CA SER A 50 -1.64 -8.05 -5.44
C SER A 50 -0.80 -8.58 -6.60
N PRO A 51 0.25 -9.37 -6.35
CA PRO A 51 1.13 -9.85 -7.42
C PRO A 51 0.42 -10.76 -8.42
N LYS A 52 -0.62 -11.49 -8.00
CA LYS A 52 -1.37 -12.42 -8.85
C LYS A 52 -2.19 -11.72 -9.93
N THR A 53 -2.81 -10.59 -9.58
CA THR A 53 -3.67 -9.83 -10.50
C THR A 53 -2.96 -8.62 -11.10
N ASP A 54 -1.72 -8.36 -10.65
CA ASP A 54 -0.95 -7.15 -10.96
C ASP A 54 -1.70 -5.86 -10.63
N GLU A 55 -2.53 -5.91 -9.58
CA GLU A 55 -3.36 -4.79 -9.16
C GLU A 55 -2.75 -4.11 -7.94
N LEU A 56 -2.80 -2.78 -7.96
CA LEU A 56 -2.46 -1.95 -6.81
C LEU A 56 -3.75 -1.50 -6.15
N LEU A 57 -3.97 -2.02 -4.95
CA LEU A 57 -5.14 -1.74 -4.13
C LEU A 57 -4.82 -0.60 -3.16
N PHE A 58 -5.74 0.35 -3.10
CA PHE A 58 -5.74 1.35 -2.05
C PHE A 58 -6.84 1.01 -1.04
N VAL A 59 -6.44 0.59 0.16
CA VAL A 59 -7.38 0.17 1.22
C VAL A 59 -7.13 1.04 2.46
N PRO A 60 -7.68 2.26 2.51
CA PRO A 60 -7.53 3.11 3.67
C PRO A 60 -8.37 2.52 4.81
N SER A 61 -7.78 2.41 6.00
CA SER A 61 -8.52 2.04 7.21
C SER A 61 -9.30 3.25 7.72
N LEU A 62 -10.41 3.56 7.05
CA LEU A 62 -11.34 4.59 7.48
C LEU A 62 -12.31 4.00 8.51
N PRO A 63 -12.51 4.66 9.67
CA PRO A 63 -13.54 4.23 10.60
C PRO A 63 -14.92 4.34 9.93
N LEU A 64 -15.79 3.35 10.16
CA LEU A 64 -17.22 3.48 9.89
C LEU A 64 -17.72 4.71 10.66
N MET A 65 -18.32 5.66 9.93
CA MET A 65 -18.61 7.04 10.34
C MET A 65 -18.64 7.23 11.86
N ALA A 66 -17.70 8.03 12.37
CA ALA A 66 -17.68 8.37 13.79
C ALA A 66 -18.99 9.06 14.18
N SER A 67 -19.56 8.66 15.31
CA SER A 67 -20.78 9.28 15.89
C SER A 67 -20.61 10.80 16.09
N ILE A 68 -19.36 11.25 16.29
CA ILE A 68 -19.00 12.66 16.39
C ILE A 68 -17.95 12.95 15.31
N VAL A 69 -18.34 13.77 14.33
CA VAL A 69 -17.45 14.28 13.30
C VAL A 69 -16.84 15.58 13.81
N THR A 70 -15.51 15.66 13.83
CA THR A 70 -14.78 16.90 14.18
C THR A 70 -13.87 17.28 13.02
N LYS A 71 -13.55 18.57 12.87
CA LYS A 71 -12.55 19.01 11.86
C LYS A 71 -11.23 18.24 11.94
N ARG A 72 -10.77 17.96 13.17
CA ARG A 72 -9.55 17.19 13.43
C ARG A 72 -9.69 15.73 12.98
N GLY A 73 -10.88 15.14 13.13
CA GLY A 73 -11.20 13.81 12.62
C GLY A 73 -11.14 13.76 11.09
N ILE A 74 -11.80 14.71 10.42
CA ILE A 74 -11.78 14.82 8.96
C ILE A 74 -10.36 15.01 8.44
N LEU A 75 -9.58 15.93 9.05
CA LEU A 75 -8.18 16.13 8.67
C LEU A 75 -7.34 14.84 8.83
N SER A 76 -7.55 14.10 9.92
CA SER A 76 -6.88 12.82 10.16
C SER A 76 -7.24 11.79 9.09
N ASP A 77 -8.51 11.72 8.70
CA ASP A 77 -8.96 10.80 7.66
C ASP A 77 -8.45 11.17 6.26
N VAL A 78 -8.41 12.46 5.92
CA VAL A 78 -7.77 12.95 4.68
C VAL A 78 -6.27 12.66 4.67
N ALA A 79 -5.58 12.77 5.80
CA ALA A 79 -4.16 12.47 5.91
C ALA A 79 -3.84 10.97 5.70
N LYS A 80 -4.78 10.07 6.01
CA LYS A 80 -4.66 8.63 5.72
C LYS A 80 -4.74 8.33 4.22
N LEU A 81 -5.32 9.24 3.43
CA LEU A 81 -5.37 9.15 1.97
C LEU A 81 -4.03 9.56 1.32
N PHE A 82 -2.90 9.11 1.86
CA PHE A 82 -1.59 9.45 1.32
C PHE A 82 -1.39 8.74 -0.02
N ASP A 83 -1.11 9.52 -1.06
CA ASP A 83 -0.94 9.04 -2.42
C ASP A 83 0.31 9.68 -3.06
N PRO A 84 1.45 8.97 -3.06
CA PRO A 84 2.70 9.49 -3.60
C PRO A 84 2.69 9.57 -5.14
N LEU A 85 1.78 8.86 -5.82
CA LEU A 85 1.75 8.76 -7.28
C LEU A 85 0.63 9.59 -7.93
N GLY A 86 -0.32 10.09 -7.14
CA GLY A 86 -1.40 10.98 -7.60
C GLY A 86 -2.61 10.26 -8.23
N TRP A 87 -2.72 8.93 -8.10
CA TRP A 87 -3.86 8.14 -8.59
C TRP A 87 -5.20 8.50 -7.95
N LEU A 88 -5.18 8.96 -6.70
CA LEU A 88 -6.32 9.40 -5.91
C LEU A 88 -6.41 10.93 -5.84
N ALA A 89 -5.64 11.66 -6.66
CA ALA A 89 -5.66 13.12 -6.66
C ALA A 89 -7.07 13.72 -6.75
N PRO A 90 -8.00 13.22 -7.59
CA PRO A 90 -9.37 13.76 -7.63
C PRO A 90 -10.11 13.62 -6.28
N VAL A 91 -9.91 12.50 -5.58
CA VAL A 91 -10.54 12.22 -4.27
C VAL A 91 -9.91 13.07 -3.16
N ILE A 92 -8.58 13.19 -3.16
CA ILE A 92 -7.85 13.98 -2.16
C ILE A 92 -8.16 15.46 -2.32
N VAL A 93 -8.25 15.95 -3.56
CA VAL A 93 -8.56 17.36 -3.85
C VAL A 93 -9.97 17.71 -3.38
N THR A 94 -10.98 16.87 -3.69
CA THR A 94 -12.35 17.12 -3.21
C THR A 94 -12.43 17.11 -1.68
N ALA A 95 -11.71 16.19 -1.02
CA ALA A 95 -11.67 16.16 0.44
C ALA A 95 -10.96 17.39 1.05
N LYS A 96 -9.91 17.91 0.40
CA LYS A 96 -9.24 19.15 0.81
C LYS A 96 -10.11 20.38 0.59
N ILE A 97 -10.90 20.43 -0.48
CA ILE A 97 -11.88 21.50 -0.73
C ILE A 97 -12.92 21.50 0.39
N LEU A 98 -13.51 20.34 0.71
CA LEU A 98 -14.47 20.20 1.82
C LEU A 98 -13.86 20.67 3.16
N LEU A 99 -12.59 20.33 3.42
CA LEU A 99 -11.90 20.80 4.63
C LEU A 99 -11.72 22.32 4.64
N GLN A 100 -11.43 22.94 3.48
CA GLN A 100 -11.35 24.40 3.37
C GLN A 100 -12.70 25.05 3.64
N ASP A 101 -13.78 24.51 3.07
CA ASP A 101 -15.14 25.02 3.27
C ASP A 101 -15.53 24.99 4.76
N LEU A 102 -15.28 23.86 5.45
CA LEU A 102 -15.50 23.74 6.89
C LEU A 102 -14.69 24.74 7.73
N TRP A 103 -13.52 25.12 7.24
CA TRP A 103 -12.67 26.11 7.90
C TRP A 103 -13.23 27.53 7.74
N ILE A 104 -13.75 27.84 6.56
CA ILE A 104 -14.36 29.12 6.23
C ILE A 104 -15.68 29.30 7.00
N GLU A 105 -16.51 28.25 7.06
CA GLU A 105 -17.82 28.31 7.73
C GLU A 105 -17.72 28.31 9.27
N LYS A 106 -16.53 28.11 9.86
CA LYS A 106 -16.32 28.05 11.33
C LYS A 106 -17.21 27.01 12.06
N VAL A 107 -17.62 25.95 11.38
CA VAL A 107 -18.47 24.87 11.94
C VAL A 107 -17.59 23.87 12.71
N ASP A 108 -17.64 23.82 14.04
CA ASP A 108 -16.79 22.94 14.87
C ASP A 108 -17.11 21.44 14.76
#